data_AF-A0A1F4KIP0-F1
#
_entry.id   AF-A0A1F4KIP0-F1
#
_cell.length_a   1.000
_cell.length_b   1.000
_cell.length_c   1.000
_cell.angle_alpha   90.00
_cell.angle_beta   90.00
_cell.angle_gamma   90.00
#
_symmetry.space_group_name_H-M   'P 1'
#
loop_
_entity.id
_entity.type
_entity.pdbx_description
1 polymer ?
#
loop_
_entity_poly.entity_id
_entity_poly.type
_entity_poly.pdbx_seq_one_letter_code
_entity_poly.pdbx_strand_id
1 'polypeptide(L)'
;MSHSGKRVWTLDPHSGGVKIPERTKQEVQTRLQACFAALGHGKAYRLELRFRGALCYIDAYQDPDPGPSPGLVAYWESQGWDVSEGKAAYRQEPTHLGRLRHFAPDRWSYAFYTYSNERYEPTTLGDDWFGTPEQALEIGCVYLKN
;
A
#
# COMPACT_ATOMS: atom_id res chain seq x y z
N MET A 1 22.46 45.20 5.29
CA MET A 1 20.99 45.08 5.32
C MET A 1 20.64 43.64 5.02
N SER A 2 20.38 42.84 6.07
CA SER A 2 20.11 41.40 5.95
C SER A 2 18.62 41.17 5.73
N HIS A 3 18.24 40.63 4.57
CA HIS A 3 16.90 40.10 4.34
C HIS A 3 16.86 38.66 4.87
N SER A 4 16.38 38.49 6.10
CA SER A 4 15.97 37.18 6.61
C SER A 4 14.65 36.79 5.92
N GLY A 5 14.76 36.03 4.83
CA GLY A 5 13.60 35.40 4.19
C GLY A 5 12.99 34.41 5.19
N LYS A 6 11.74 34.68 5.62
CA LYS A 6 10.97 33.72 6.42
C LYS A 6 10.84 32.43 5.61
N ARG A 7 11.55 31.39 6.02
CA ARG A 7 11.36 30.02 5.50
C ARG A 7 9.91 29.62 5.78
N VAL A 8 9.09 29.62 4.74
CA VAL A 8 7.78 28.96 4.78
C VAL A 8 8.08 27.47 4.95
N TRP A 9 7.77 26.93 6.13
CA TRP A 9 7.85 25.49 6.35
C TRP A 9 6.74 24.83 5.55
N THR A 10 7.08 24.27 4.39
CA THR A 10 6.21 23.32 3.70
C THR A 10 6.32 21.99 4.42
N LEU A 11 5.23 21.54 5.03
CA LEU A 11 5.15 20.19 5.56
C LEU A 11 5.41 19.22 4.40
N ASP A 12 6.48 18.44 4.50
CA ASP A 12 6.73 17.32 3.60
C ASP A 12 6.27 16.03 4.28
N PRO A 13 5.07 15.50 3.95
CA PRO A 13 4.56 14.27 4.53
C PRO A 13 5.41 13.04 4.17
N HIS A 14 6.42 13.17 3.31
CA HIS A 14 7.34 12.10 2.88
C HIS A 14 8.72 12.19 3.52
N SER A 15 8.96 13.21 4.34
CA SER A 15 10.20 13.36 5.10
C SER A 15 9.96 13.23 6.60
N GLY A 16 10.99 12.81 7.34
CA GLY A 16 10.91 12.62 8.79
C GLY A 16 10.10 11.40 9.22
N GLY A 17 9.23 11.58 10.21
CA GLY A 17 8.51 10.51 10.89
C GLY A 17 9.29 9.90 12.05
N VAL A 18 8.62 9.03 12.81
CA VAL A 18 9.16 8.37 14.00
C VAL A 18 9.28 6.88 13.74
N LYS A 19 10.40 6.28 14.12
CA LYS A 19 10.59 4.82 14.05
C LYS A 19 9.41 4.13 14.73
N ILE A 20 8.80 3.17 14.05
CA ILE A 20 7.59 2.51 14.53
C ILE A 20 7.95 1.61 15.72
N PRO A 21 7.42 1.88 16.92
CA PRO A 21 7.62 1.02 18.08
C PRO A 21 7.02 -0.38 17.85
N GLU A 22 7.57 -1.41 18.49
CA GLU A 22 7.12 -2.80 18.28
C GLU A 22 5.65 -2.99 18.63
N ARG A 23 5.19 -2.37 19.72
CA ARG A 23 3.78 -2.33 20.10
C ARG A 23 2.91 -1.75 18.99
N THR A 24 3.32 -0.63 18.41
CA THR A 24 2.59 0.00 17.30
C THR A 24 2.57 -0.86 16.05
N LYS A 25 3.65 -1.62 15.75
CA LYS A 25 3.62 -2.59 14.63
C LYS A 25 2.57 -3.67 14.83
N GLN A 26 2.51 -4.25 16.04
CA GLN A 26 1.54 -5.30 16.37
C GLN A 26 0.10 -4.77 16.32
N GLU A 27 -0.13 -3.58 16.87
CA GLU A 27 -1.43 -2.90 16.84
C GLU A 27 -1.86 -2.62 15.40
N VAL A 28 -0.99 -2.01 14.57
CA VAL A 28 -1.27 -1.73 13.16
C VAL A 28 -1.50 -3.02 12.38
N GLN A 29 -0.71 -4.06 12.62
CA GLN A 29 -0.88 -5.33 11.94
C GLN A 29 -2.26 -5.95 12.23
N THR A 30 -2.65 -5.98 13.50
CA THR A 30 -3.96 -6.50 13.92
C THR A 30 -5.09 -5.70 13.29
N ARG A 31 -5.00 -4.37 13.37
CA ARG A 31 -6.01 -3.44 12.86
C ARG A 31 -6.17 -3.52 11.35
N LEU A 32 -5.06 -3.52 10.61
CA LEU A 32 -5.09 -3.60 9.15
C LEU A 32 -5.55 -4.97 8.67
N GLN A 33 -5.21 -6.07 9.35
CA GLN A 33 -5.74 -7.39 9.02
C GLN A 33 -7.26 -7.46 9.23
N ALA A 34 -7.77 -6.90 10.32
CA ALA A 34 -9.20 -6.84 10.60
C ALA A 34 -9.95 -5.92 9.62
N CYS A 35 -9.42 -4.72 9.38
CA CYS A 35 -9.96 -3.76 8.42
C CYS A 35 -9.97 -4.37 7.02
N PHE A 36 -8.86 -5.01 6.61
CA PHE A 36 -8.80 -5.79 5.39
C PHE A 36 -9.98 -6.77 5.43
N ALA A 37 -10.00 -7.78 6.30
CA ALA A 37 -11.06 -8.82 6.31
C ALA A 37 -12.50 -8.28 6.18
N ALA A 38 -12.81 -7.11 6.77
CA ALA A 38 -14.11 -6.46 6.69
C ALA A 38 -14.46 -5.82 5.33
N LEU A 39 -13.48 -5.36 4.54
CA LEU A 39 -13.72 -4.65 3.27
C LEU A 39 -14.24 -5.54 2.14
N GLY A 40 -14.02 -6.86 2.21
CA GLY A 40 -14.39 -7.80 1.16
C GLY A 40 -13.47 -7.70 -0.07
N HIS A 41 -12.55 -8.65 -0.21
CA HIS A 41 -11.33 -8.49 -1.01
C HIS A 41 -11.39 -8.83 -2.49
N GLY A 42 -12.57 -9.18 -3.01
CA GLY A 42 -12.65 -9.79 -4.33
C GLY A 42 -11.74 -11.02 -4.42
N LYS A 43 -10.66 -10.89 -5.19
CA LYS A 43 -9.64 -11.91 -5.44
C LYS A 43 -8.45 -11.88 -4.48
N ALA A 44 -8.29 -10.86 -3.63
CA ALA A 44 -7.17 -10.81 -2.69
C ALA A 44 -7.44 -11.71 -1.47
N TYR A 45 -6.43 -12.48 -1.06
CA TYR A 45 -6.59 -13.46 0.03
C TYR A 45 -5.61 -13.24 1.18
N ARG A 46 -4.58 -12.42 0.98
CA ARG A 46 -3.54 -12.17 1.99
C ARG A 46 -3.05 -10.74 1.93
N LEU A 47 -3.08 -10.06 3.07
CA LEU A 47 -2.38 -8.79 3.30
C LEU A 47 -1.01 -9.06 3.93
N GLU A 48 0.03 -8.41 3.40
CA GLU A 48 1.38 -8.45 3.95
C GLU A 48 1.86 -7.05 4.31
N LEU A 49 2.43 -6.93 5.51
CA LEU A 49 2.95 -5.67 6.03
C LEU A 49 4.45 -5.79 6.28
N ARG A 50 5.23 -4.89 5.71
CA ARG A 50 6.69 -4.85 5.90
C ARG A 50 7.09 -3.54 6.57
N PHE A 51 7.74 -3.62 7.73
CA PHE A 51 8.12 -2.42 8.50
C PHE A 51 9.61 -2.09 8.31
N ARG A 52 9.92 -0.82 8.01
CA ARG A 52 11.30 -0.32 7.88
C ARG A 52 11.44 1.10 8.43
N GLY A 53 12.05 1.24 9.61
CA GLY A 53 12.22 2.55 10.24
C GLY A 53 10.88 3.19 10.59
N ALA A 54 10.56 4.32 9.97
CA ALA A 54 9.27 5.01 10.10
C ALA A 54 8.22 4.54 9.07
N LEU A 55 8.55 3.57 8.21
CA LEU A 55 7.71 3.14 7.09
C LEU A 55 7.03 1.80 7.34
N CYS A 56 5.81 1.66 6.85
CA CYS A 56 5.09 0.40 6.72
C CYS A 56 4.63 0.26 5.26
N TYR A 57 5.13 -0.77 4.57
CA TYR A 57 4.73 -1.11 3.21
C TYR A 57 3.54 -2.06 3.27
N ILE A 58 2.53 -1.80 2.45
CA ILE A 58 1.29 -2.55 2.39
C ILE A 58 1.22 -3.23 1.03
N ASP A 59 1.21 -4.55 1.06
CA ASP A 59 1.12 -5.41 -0.12
C ASP A 59 -0.07 -6.37 0.05
N ALA A 60 -0.67 -6.78 -1.06
CA ALA A 60 -1.69 -7.82 -1.06
C ALA A 60 -1.44 -8.84 -2.15
N TYR A 61 -1.76 -10.10 -1.86
CA TYR A 61 -1.64 -11.21 -2.81
C TYR A 61 -3.02 -11.62 -3.29
N GLN A 62 -3.11 -11.89 -4.59
CA GLN A 62 -4.36 -12.15 -5.29
C GLN A 62 -4.40 -13.56 -5.89
N ASP A 63 -5.60 -14.11 -5.98
CA ASP A 63 -5.88 -15.36 -6.68
C ASP A 63 -6.75 -15.07 -7.92
N PRO A 64 -6.33 -15.44 -9.14
CA PRO A 64 -7.13 -15.20 -10.33
C PRO A 64 -8.34 -16.13 -10.43
N ASP A 65 -8.56 -17.06 -9.50
CA ASP A 65 -9.73 -17.96 -9.52
C ASP A 65 -11.08 -17.25 -9.28
N PRO A 66 -12.21 -17.78 -9.81
CA PRO A 66 -12.35 -19.06 -10.51
C PRO A 66 -11.79 -19.07 -11.95
N GLY A 67 -11.33 -17.94 -12.48
CA GLY A 67 -10.67 -17.90 -13.78
C GLY A 67 -9.98 -16.56 -14.10
N PRO A 68 -8.76 -16.59 -14.65
CA PRO A 68 -8.05 -15.39 -15.08
C PRO A 68 -8.81 -14.70 -16.22
N SER A 69 -8.66 -13.38 -16.34
CA SER A 69 -9.25 -12.65 -17.46
C SER A 69 -8.55 -13.02 -18.78
N PRO A 70 -9.22 -12.89 -19.95
CA PRO A 70 -8.58 -13.16 -21.24
C PRO A 70 -7.31 -12.34 -21.48
N GLY A 71 -7.27 -11.09 -20.99
CA GLY A 71 -6.08 -10.24 -21.08
C GLY A 71 -4.91 -10.76 -20.24
N LEU A 72 -5.20 -11.32 -19.06
CA LEU A 72 -4.17 -11.92 -18.19
C LEU A 72 -3.64 -13.22 -18.79
N VAL A 73 -4.51 -14.05 -19.40
CA VAL A 73 -4.10 -15.26 -20.14
C VAL A 73 -3.21 -14.89 -21.32
N ALA A 74 -3.62 -13.92 -22.15
CA ALA A 74 -2.82 -13.47 -23.29
C ALA A 74 -1.46 -12.89 -22.86
N TYR A 75 -1.41 -12.21 -21.71
CA TYR A 75 -0.16 -11.75 -21.12
C TYR A 75 0.75 -12.93 -20.76
N TRP A 76 0.26 -13.94 -20.05
CA TRP A 76 1.05 -15.13 -19.70
C TRP A 76 1.55 -15.90 -20.92
N GLU A 77 0.68 -16.09 -21.93
CA GLU A 77 1.06 -16.71 -23.20
C GLU A 77 2.17 -15.91 -23.92
N SER A 78 2.13 -14.58 -23.86
CA SER A 78 3.21 -13.74 -24.40
C SER A 78 4.55 -13.90 -23.69
N GLN A 79 4.53 -14.35 -22.42
CA GLN A 79 5.71 -14.70 -21.63
C GLN A 79 6.15 -16.17 -21.84
N GLY A 80 5.40 -16.94 -22.63
CA GLY A 80 5.64 -18.38 -22.84
C GLY A 80 5.17 -19.28 -21.71
N TRP A 81 4.31 -18.76 -20.82
CA TRP A 81 3.73 -19.53 -19.71
C TRP A 81 2.37 -20.12 -20.08
N ASP A 82 2.11 -21.33 -19.61
CA ASP A 82 0.74 -21.85 -19.60
C ASP A 82 -0.11 -21.21 -18.47
N VAL A 83 -1.41 -21.50 -18.46
CA VAL A 83 -2.33 -20.95 -17.45
C VAL A 83 -1.96 -21.38 -16.03
N SER A 84 -1.44 -22.60 -15.83
CA SER A 84 -1.07 -23.11 -14.51
C SER A 84 0.16 -22.38 -13.97
N GLU A 85 1.18 -22.21 -14.80
CA GLU A 85 2.39 -21.46 -14.50
C GLU A 85 2.08 -19.98 -14.22
N GLY A 86 1.27 -19.37 -15.09
CA GLY A 86 0.82 -17.98 -14.93
C GLY A 86 0.07 -17.76 -13.62
N LYS A 87 -0.84 -18.67 -13.25
CA LYS A 87 -1.53 -18.63 -11.94
C LYS A 87 -0.56 -18.78 -10.77
N ALA A 88 0.41 -19.69 -10.87
CA ALA A 88 1.39 -19.90 -9.81
C ALA A 88 2.26 -18.66 -9.59
N ALA A 89 2.72 -18.02 -10.66
CA ALA A 89 3.47 -16.77 -10.59
C ALA A 89 2.63 -15.62 -10.01
N TYR A 90 1.41 -15.44 -10.51
CA TYR A 90 0.51 -14.37 -10.06
C TYR A 90 0.21 -14.43 -8.55
N ARG A 91 0.05 -15.63 -7.98
CA ARG A 91 -0.17 -15.81 -6.53
C ARG A 91 1.04 -15.44 -5.68
N GLN A 92 2.24 -15.41 -6.26
CA GLN A 92 3.48 -15.06 -5.55
C GLN A 92 3.88 -13.60 -5.75
N GLU A 93 3.24 -12.89 -6.69
CA GLU A 93 3.55 -11.50 -6.97
C GLU A 93 2.66 -10.58 -6.11
N PRO A 94 3.26 -9.73 -5.24
CA PRO A 94 2.48 -8.80 -4.45
C PRO A 94 1.95 -7.67 -5.31
N THR A 95 0.67 -7.36 -5.12
CA THR A 95 0.10 -6.07 -5.52
C THR A 95 0.47 -5.04 -4.46
N HIS A 96 1.31 -4.08 -4.82
CA HIS A 96 1.67 -2.95 -3.97
C HIS A 96 0.46 -2.03 -3.78
N LEU A 97 -0.10 -2.02 -2.56
CA LEU A 97 -1.24 -1.16 -2.22
C LEU A 97 -0.76 0.24 -1.84
N GLY A 98 0.39 0.35 -1.17
CA GLY A 98 0.98 1.63 -0.85
C GLY A 98 1.96 1.58 0.31
N ARG A 99 2.29 2.75 0.84
CA ARG A 99 3.27 2.91 1.92
C ARG A 99 2.81 3.97 2.90
N LEU A 100 2.70 3.54 4.15
CA LEU A 100 2.46 4.37 5.32
C LEU A 100 3.77 4.92 5.89
N ARG A 101 3.73 6.14 6.44
CA ARG A 101 4.79 6.73 7.27
C ARG A 101 4.24 7.15 8.62
N HIS A 102 4.83 6.65 9.69
CA HIS A 102 4.41 6.90 11.07
C HIS A 102 4.94 8.23 11.61
N PHE A 103 4.07 9.00 12.25
CA PHE A 103 4.43 10.20 13.02
C PHE A 103 4.01 10.10 14.48
N ALA A 104 2.83 9.54 14.76
CA ALA A 104 2.32 9.27 16.10
C ALA A 104 1.24 8.17 16.03
N PRO A 105 0.70 7.68 17.16
CA PRO A 105 -0.50 6.85 17.16
C PRO A 105 -1.61 7.54 16.35
N ASP A 106 -2.20 6.81 15.40
CA ASP A 106 -3.23 7.30 14.46
C ASP A 106 -2.87 8.56 13.67
N ARG A 107 -1.57 8.85 13.55
CA ARG A 107 -1.06 9.92 12.69
C ARG A 107 -0.06 9.37 11.71
N TRP A 108 -0.56 9.05 10.53
CA TRP A 108 0.20 8.47 9.44
C TRP A 108 -0.01 9.25 8.16
N SER A 109 1.05 9.48 7.38
CA SER A 109 0.89 9.88 5.99
C SER A 109 0.91 8.65 5.09
N TYR A 110 0.40 8.80 3.88
CA TYR A 110 0.26 7.70 2.93
C TYR A 110 0.80 8.08 1.55
N ALA A 111 1.32 7.07 0.85
CA ALA A 111 1.73 7.14 -0.53
C ALA A 111 1.20 5.94 -1.29
N PHE A 112 0.53 6.16 -2.42
CA PHE A 112 0.12 5.07 -3.31
C PHE A 112 1.30 4.63 -4.18
N TYR A 113 1.35 3.35 -4.56
CA TYR A 113 2.34 2.88 -5.50
C TYR A 113 1.90 3.18 -6.93
N THR A 114 2.76 3.79 -7.75
CA THR A 114 2.51 4.11 -9.15
C THR A 114 3.23 3.12 -10.06
N TYR A 115 2.49 2.20 -10.66
CA TYR A 115 3.06 1.19 -11.57
C TYR A 115 3.67 1.78 -12.85
N SER A 116 3.25 2.98 -13.27
CA SER A 116 3.78 3.63 -14.48
C SER A 116 5.22 4.11 -14.34
N ASN A 117 5.68 4.37 -13.11
CA ASN A 117 7.03 4.88 -12.84
C ASN A 117 7.71 4.19 -11.65
N GLU A 118 7.09 3.14 -11.11
CA GLU A 118 7.54 2.29 -10.00
C GLU A 118 7.90 3.06 -8.71
N ARG A 119 7.11 4.08 -8.36
CA ARG A 119 7.38 4.95 -7.19
C ARG A 119 6.22 4.97 -6.21
N TYR A 120 6.49 5.50 -5.02
CA TYR A 120 5.46 5.79 -4.03
C TYR A 120 5.18 7.28 -4.04
N GLU A 121 3.97 7.65 -4.46
CA GLU A 121 3.56 9.04 -4.63
C GLU A 121 2.65 9.52 -3.48
N PRO A 122 2.91 10.72 -2.93
CA PRO A 122 2.10 11.36 -1.90
C PRO A 122 0.61 11.39 -2.22
N THR A 123 -0.24 11.14 -1.21
CA THR A 123 -1.66 11.50 -1.30
C THR A 123 -2.22 11.88 0.07
N THR A 124 -3.31 12.63 0.06
CA THR A 124 -4.09 12.94 1.27
C THR A 124 -4.93 11.74 1.69
N LEU A 125 -5.23 11.67 2.98
CA LEU A 125 -6.17 10.76 3.60
C LEU A 125 -7.45 11.54 3.91
N GLY A 126 -8.39 11.57 2.96
CA GLY A 126 -9.52 12.49 2.99
C GLY A 126 -9.05 13.93 2.77
N ASP A 127 -9.41 14.83 3.69
CA ASP A 127 -9.10 16.26 3.63
C ASP A 127 -7.77 16.65 4.33
N ASP A 128 -7.03 15.69 4.90
CA ASP A 128 -5.76 15.92 5.61
C ASP A 128 -4.62 15.06 5.02
N TRP A 129 -3.38 15.51 5.18
CA TRP A 129 -2.17 14.74 4.87
C TRP A 129 -1.94 13.59 5.85
N PHE A 130 -2.58 13.62 7.01
CA PHE A 130 -2.49 12.60 8.03
C PHE A 130 -3.83 11.94 8.31
N GLY A 131 -3.77 10.66 8.67
CA GLY A 131 -4.94 9.88 9.03
C GLY A 131 -4.56 8.56 9.67
N THR A 132 -5.55 7.68 9.77
CA THR A 132 -5.36 6.34 10.34
C THR A 132 -4.80 5.36 9.30
N PRO A 133 -4.16 4.27 9.74
CA PRO A 133 -3.76 3.19 8.84
C PRO A 133 -4.92 2.60 8.03
N GLU A 134 -6.12 2.50 8.59
CA GLU A 134 -7.32 1.95 7.93
C GLU A 134 -7.77 2.82 6.76
N GLN A 135 -7.84 4.14 6.94
CA GLN A 135 -8.18 5.07 5.84
C GLN A 135 -7.20 4.92 4.68
N ALA A 136 -5.92 4.75 4.98
CA ALA A 136 -4.90 4.50 3.96
C ALA A 136 -5.08 3.14 3.26
N LEU A 137 -5.46 2.10 4.01
CA LEU A 137 -5.74 0.78 3.44
C LEU A 137 -6.96 0.82 2.51
N GLU A 138 -8.04 1.50 2.90
CA GLU A 138 -9.23 1.68 2.08
C GLU A 138 -8.88 2.32 0.72
N ILE A 139 -8.03 3.34 0.72
CA ILE A 139 -7.51 3.95 -0.51
C ILE A 139 -6.63 2.96 -1.28
N GLY A 140 -5.71 2.25 -0.63
CA GLY A 140 -4.81 1.30 -1.30
C GLY A 140 -5.55 0.13 -1.97
N CYS A 141 -6.66 -0.31 -1.37
CA CYS A 141 -7.51 -1.36 -1.92
C CYS A 141 -8.15 -1.00 -3.27
N VAL A 142 -8.05 0.24 -3.77
CA VAL A 142 -8.48 0.57 -5.15
C VAL A 142 -7.73 -0.22 -6.24
N TYR A 143 -6.54 -0.73 -5.92
CA TYR A 143 -5.79 -1.64 -6.79
C TYR A 143 -6.30 -3.09 -6.75
N LEU A 144 -7.10 -3.43 -5.75
CA LEU A 144 -7.76 -4.71 -5.61
C LEU A 144 -9.15 -4.58 -6.24
N LYS A 145 -9.24 -4.77 -7.55
CA LYS A 145 -10.53 -4.82 -8.25
C LYS A 145 -10.85 -6.24 -8.70
N ASN A 146 -12.10 -6.62 -8.43
CA ASN A 146 -12.77 -7.91 -8.65
C ASN A 146 -12.59 -8.49 -10.06
#